data_AF-A0A7Y3F2D5-F1
#
_entry.id   AF-A0A7Y3F2D5-F1
#
_cell.length_a   1.000
_cell.length_b   1.000
_cell.length_c   1.000
_cell.angle_alpha   90.00
_cell.angle_beta   90.00
_cell.angle_gamma   90.00
#
_symmetry.space_group_name_H-M   'P 1'
#
loop_
_entity.id
_entity.type
_entity.pdbx_description
1 polymer ?
#
loop_
_entity_poly.entity_id
_entity_poly.type
_entity_poly.pdbx_seq_one_letter_code
_entity_poly.pdbx_strand_id
1 'polypeptide(L)'
;YINKNASDKKTVNVGRMTAAVALVIACIMAPLLGGIDQAFQFIQEWTGLVSPGILAVFMLGLFWKKTTNRGAIAGALASIPIAFYFKVAPSGWSDSPIFVDVPFMDQMGYTTLLTMLVIILVSLNQNKGQVDPKGIPLSNELFKTSPKFNIGAFAAMIIIATIYALFWN
;
A
#
# COMPACT_ATOMS: atom_id res chain seq x y z
N TYR A 1 8.55 -11.07 19.73
CA TYR A 1 8.55 -12.52 19.42
C TYR A 1 9.85 -13.21 19.82
N ILE A 2 11.03 -12.63 19.53
CA ILE A 2 12.34 -13.27 19.80
C ILE A 2 12.78 -13.16 21.27
N ASN A 3 12.89 -11.95 21.83
CA ASN A 3 13.15 -11.76 23.27
C ASN A 3 12.27 -10.64 23.81
N LYS A 4 11.21 -11.00 24.54
CA LYS A 4 10.22 -10.03 25.06
C LYS A 4 10.76 -9.19 26.22
N ASN A 5 11.83 -9.64 26.88
CA ASN A 5 12.42 -9.00 28.07
C ASN A 5 13.81 -8.42 27.75
N ALA A 6 14.05 -7.99 26.51
CA ALA A 6 15.32 -7.38 26.13
C ALA A 6 15.48 -6.02 26.83
N SER A 7 16.67 -5.75 27.38
CA SER A 7 17.01 -4.42 27.87
C SER A 7 17.19 -3.43 26.71
N ASP A 8 17.04 -2.13 26.98
CA ASP A 8 17.19 -1.07 25.97
C ASP A 8 18.54 -1.14 25.26
N LYS A 9 19.62 -1.40 26.02
CA LYS A 9 20.97 -1.61 25.47
C LYS A 9 21.01 -2.75 24.46
N LYS A 10 20.32 -3.85 24.74
CA LYS A 10 20.24 -5.00 23.83
C LYS A 10 19.41 -4.65 22.59
N THR A 11 18.30 -3.94 22.74
CA THR A 11 17.45 -3.48 21.64
C THR A 11 18.22 -2.57 20.67
N VAL A 12 18.97 -1.59 21.17
CA VAL A 12 19.80 -0.71 20.35
C VAL A 12 20.88 -1.49 19.60
N ASN A 13 21.56 -2.43 20.27
CA ASN A 13 22.59 -3.24 19.65
C ASN A 13 22.04 -4.12 18.52
N VAL A 14 20.88 -4.74 18.72
CA VAL A 14 20.19 -5.52 17.68
C VAL A 14 19.77 -4.62 16.51
N GLY A 15 19.27 -3.41 16.79
CA GLY A 15 18.93 -2.42 15.77
C GLY A 15 20.14 -2.04 14.90
N ARG A 16 21.29 -1.75 15.52
CA ARG A 16 22.55 -1.45 14.82
C ARG A 16 23.03 -2.61 13.94
N MET A 17 22.98 -3.84 14.48
CA MET A 17 23.35 -5.04 13.72
C MET A 17 22.43 -5.25 12.52
N THR A 18 21.12 -5.06 12.70
CA THR A 18 20.15 -5.17 11.60
C THR A 18 20.40 -4.12 10.53
N ALA A 19 20.67 -2.86 10.92
CA ALA A 19 21.01 -1.79 10.00
C ALA A 19 22.31 -2.08 9.22
N ALA A 20 23.34 -2.60 9.88
CA ALA A 20 24.59 -2.98 9.23
C ALA A 20 24.37 -4.11 8.19
N VAL A 21 23.59 -5.14 8.54
CA VAL A 21 23.24 -6.23 7.62
C VAL A 21 22.43 -5.71 6.43
N ALA A 22 21.42 -4.86 6.67
CA ALA A 22 20.63 -4.25 5.61
C ALA A 22 21.49 -3.39 4.67
N LEU A 23 22.45 -2.62 5.22
CA LEU A 23 23.38 -1.83 4.43
C LEU A 23 24.26 -2.70 3.53
N VAL A 24 24.80 -3.81 4.07
CA VAL A 24 25.61 -4.75 3.26
C VAL A 24 24.79 -5.31 2.10
N ILE A 25 23.54 -5.73 2.35
CA ILE A 25 22.64 -6.21 1.30
C ILE A 25 22.37 -5.11 0.27
N ALA A 26 22.07 -3.88 0.71
CA ALA A 26 21.82 -2.76 -0.18
C ALA A 26 23.04 -2.42 -1.07
N CYS A 27 24.26 -2.43 -0.50
CA CYS A 27 25.50 -2.19 -1.25
C CYS A 27 25.76 -3.26 -2.32
N ILE A 28 25.36 -4.52 -2.07
CA ILE A 28 25.45 -5.61 -3.05
C ILE A 28 24.38 -5.44 -4.16
N MET A 29 23.18 -5.02 -3.78
CA MET A 29 22.07 -4.82 -4.73
C MET A 29 22.28 -3.60 -5.62
N ALA A 30 22.90 -2.53 -5.13
CA ALA A 30 23.01 -1.26 -5.85
C ALA A 30 23.65 -1.40 -7.26
N PRO A 31 24.80 -2.08 -7.43
CA PRO A 31 25.40 -2.29 -8.75
C PRO A 31 24.51 -3.11 -9.71
N LEU A 32 23.69 -4.03 -9.20
CA LEU A 32 22.79 -4.86 -10.01
C LEU A 32 21.65 -4.04 -10.65
N LEU A 33 21.38 -2.85 -10.12
CA LEU A 33 20.38 -1.92 -10.65
C LEU A 33 20.96 -0.93 -11.67
N GLY A 34 22.25 -0.99 -11.98
CA GLY A 34 22.91 -0.02 -12.88
C GLY A 34 22.42 -0.02 -14.34
N GLY A 35 21.63 -1.02 -14.74
CA GLY A 35 21.08 -1.16 -16.10
C GLY A 35 19.62 -0.73 -16.26
N ILE A 36 19.00 -0.12 -15.25
CA ILE A 36 17.61 0.34 -15.33
C ILE A 36 17.53 1.77 -15.90
N ASP A 37 16.58 2.02 -16.79
CA ASP A 37 16.42 3.33 -17.44
C ASP A 37 16.06 4.43 -16.42
N GLN A 38 15.22 4.11 -15.45
CA GLN A 38 14.77 5.07 -14.43
C GLN A 38 14.59 4.41 -13.06
N ALA A 39 15.51 4.71 -12.14
CA ALA A 39 15.45 4.20 -10.77
C ALA A 39 14.14 4.55 -10.04
N PHE A 40 13.55 5.71 -10.34
CA PHE A 40 12.26 6.09 -9.77
C PHE A 40 11.13 5.14 -10.18
N GLN A 41 11.05 4.74 -11.46
CA GLN A 41 10.04 3.79 -11.92
C GLN A 41 10.21 2.43 -11.26
N PHE A 42 11.46 1.97 -11.15
CA PHE A 42 11.77 0.74 -10.44
C PHE A 42 11.28 0.80 -8.98
N ILE A 43 11.58 1.87 -8.24
CA ILE A 43 11.13 2.03 -6.86
C ILE A 43 9.60 2.02 -6.78
N GLN A 44 8.92 2.77 -7.65
CA GLN A 44 7.46 2.88 -7.67
C GLN A 44 6.79 1.54 -7.96
N GLU A 45 7.27 0.83 -8.98
CA GLU A 45 6.72 -0.45 -9.42
C GLU A 45 6.91 -1.55 -8.38
N TRP A 46 8.12 -1.72 -7.84
CA TRP A 46 8.39 -2.76 -6.84
C TRP A 46 7.73 -2.46 -5.49
N THR A 47 7.64 -1.19 -5.10
CA THR A 47 6.82 -0.80 -3.94
C THR A 47 5.35 -1.10 -4.21
N GLY A 48 4.90 -0.90 -5.44
CA GLY A 48 3.55 -1.18 -5.94
C GLY A 48 3.12 -2.64 -5.92
N LEU A 49 4.03 -3.60 -5.70
CA LEU A 49 3.65 -4.99 -5.47
C LEU A 49 3.07 -5.24 -4.07
N VAL A 50 3.38 -4.37 -3.10
CA VAL A 50 3.01 -4.57 -1.68
C VAL A 50 2.15 -3.43 -1.15
N SER A 51 2.43 -2.19 -1.56
CA SER A 51 1.71 -1.01 -1.06
C SER A 51 0.20 -1.02 -1.31
N PRO A 52 -0.35 -1.56 -2.42
CA PRO A 52 -1.80 -1.63 -2.65
C PRO A 52 -2.54 -2.43 -1.59
N GLY A 53 -1.96 -3.56 -1.16
CA GLY A 53 -2.57 -4.41 -0.13
C GLY A 53 -2.59 -3.74 1.23
N ILE A 54 -1.48 -3.09 1.59
CA ILE A 54 -1.38 -2.30 2.84
C ILE A 54 -2.36 -1.13 2.82
N LEU A 55 -2.46 -0.41 1.69
CA LEU A 55 -3.40 0.69 1.51
C LEU A 55 -4.85 0.19 1.68
N ALA A 56 -5.22 -0.94 1.08
CA ALA A 56 -6.54 -1.52 1.21
C ALA A 56 -6.90 -1.84 2.68
N VAL A 57 -5.95 -2.42 3.42
CA VAL A 57 -6.12 -2.70 4.86
C VAL A 57 -6.31 -1.40 5.65
N PHE A 58 -5.50 -0.38 5.41
CA PHE A 58 -5.64 0.90 6.13
C PHE A 58 -6.93 1.63 5.79
N MET A 59 -7.28 1.73 4.51
CA MET A 59 -8.50 2.41 4.08
C MET A 59 -9.75 1.74 4.68
N LEU A 60 -9.86 0.42 4.60
CA LEU A 60 -11.00 -0.28 5.19
C LEU A 60 -10.94 -0.30 6.73
N GLY A 61 -9.76 -0.43 7.33
CA GLY A 61 -9.60 -0.39 8.79
C GLY A 61 -9.98 0.96 9.40
N LEU A 62 -9.65 2.07 8.71
CA LEU A 62 -9.99 3.42 9.14
C LEU A 62 -11.46 3.77 8.87
N PHE A 63 -11.95 3.51 7.66
CA PHE A 63 -13.21 4.07 7.17
C PHE A 63 -14.37 3.08 7.16
N TRP A 64 -14.12 1.78 7.25
CA TRP A 64 -15.17 0.75 7.20
C TRP A 64 -15.22 -0.06 8.50
N LYS A 65 -16.15 0.30 9.39
CA LYS A 65 -16.30 -0.27 10.74
C LYS A 65 -16.57 -1.78 10.79
N LYS A 66 -16.84 -2.43 9.65
CA LYS A 66 -17.08 -3.87 9.53
C LYS A 66 -15.79 -4.65 9.25
N THR A 67 -14.67 -3.98 8.99
CA THR A 67 -13.37 -4.62 8.78
C THR A 67 -12.97 -5.44 10.00
N THR A 68 -12.67 -6.71 9.78
CA THR A 68 -12.24 -7.65 10.83
C THR A 68 -10.74 -7.92 10.71
N ASN A 69 -10.10 -8.30 11.82
CA ASN A 69 -8.69 -8.69 11.82
C ASN A 69 -8.39 -9.84 10.83
N ARG A 70 -9.29 -10.83 10.72
CA ARG A 70 -9.10 -11.93 9.75
C ARG A 70 -9.27 -11.47 8.31
N GLY A 71 -10.23 -10.56 8.05
CA GLY A 71 -10.39 -9.97 6.72
C GLY A 71 -9.15 -9.21 6.29
N ALA A 72 -8.60 -8.36 7.18
CA ALA A 72 -7.37 -7.62 6.92
C ALA A 72 -6.17 -8.55 6.62
N ILE A 73 -5.97 -9.62 7.41
CA ILE A 73 -4.89 -10.60 7.18
C ILE A 73 -5.11 -11.34 5.86
N ALA A 74 -6.33 -11.81 5.59
CA ALA A 74 -6.65 -12.51 4.35
C ALA A 74 -6.43 -11.61 3.12
N GLY A 75 -6.86 -10.35 3.19
CA GLY A 75 -6.61 -9.36 2.14
C GLY A 75 -5.12 -9.09 1.93
N ALA A 76 -4.36 -8.83 2.99
CA ALA A 76 -2.93 -8.59 2.89
C ALA A 76 -2.19 -9.78 2.25
N LEU A 77 -2.53 -11.01 2.65
CA LEU A 77 -1.94 -12.21 2.06
C LEU A 77 -2.38 -12.44 0.60
N ALA A 78 -3.67 -12.20 0.28
CA ALA A 78 -4.20 -12.34 -1.07
C ALA A 78 -3.69 -11.25 -2.02
N SER A 79 -3.31 -10.08 -1.51
CA SER A 79 -2.79 -8.97 -2.32
C SER A 79 -1.50 -9.34 -3.06
N ILE A 80 -0.67 -10.22 -2.47
CA ILE A 80 0.58 -10.67 -3.07
C ILE A 80 0.34 -11.46 -4.37
N PRO A 81 -0.41 -12.58 -4.37
CA PRO A 81 -0.70 -13.29 -5.62
C PRO A 81 -1.53 -12.46 -6.60
N ILE A 82 -2.40 -11.55 -6.14
CA ILE A 82 -3.12 -10.61 -7.02
C ILE A 82 -2.13 -9.67 -7.73
N ALA A 83 -1.20 -9.06 -7.01
CA ALA A 83 -0.20 -8.16 -7.58
C ALA A 83 0.70 -8.91 -8.57
N PHE A 84 1.16 -10.11 -8.18
CA PHE A 84 1.98 -10.95 -9.05
C PHE A 84 1.25 -11.37 -10.32
N TYR A 85 -0.06 -11.68 -10.26
CA TYR A 85 -0.87 -11.96 -11.44
C TYR A 85 -0.80 -10.83 -12.47
N PHE A 86 -0.95 -9.58 -12.04
CA PHE A 86 -0.85 -8.42 -12.93
C PHE A 86 0.58 -8.13 -13.39
N LYS A 87 1.59 -8.59 -12.64
CA LYS A 87 3.00 -8.40 -12.99
C LYS A 87 3.51 -9.40 -14.05
N VAL A 88 2.84 -10.55 -14.24
CA VAL A 88 3.31 -11.64 -15.10
C VAL A 88 3.45 -11.24 -16.57
N ALA A 89 2.37 -10.77 -17.20
CA ALA A 89 2.38 -10.40 -18.62
C ALA A 89 3.32 -9.20 -18.91
N PRO A 90 3.22 -8.07 -18.17
CA PRO A 90 4.13 -6.93 -18.37
C PRO A 90 5.61 -7.23 -18.12
N SER A 91 5.93 -8.27 -17.34
CA SER A 91 7.32 -8.71 -17.11
C SER A 91 7.81 -9.75 -18.13
N GLY A 92 6.96 -10.17 -19.09
CA GLY A 92 7.31 -11.18 -20.08
C GLY A 92 7.52 -12.58 -19.49
N TRP A 93 6.94 -12.88 -18.32
CA TRP A 93 7.12 -14.17 -17.65
C TRP A 93 6.23 -15.28 -18.23
N SER A 94 5.15 -14.91 -18.92
CA SER A 94 4.25 -15.84 -19.61
C SER A 94 3.50 -15.14 -20.74
N ASP A 95 3.39 -15.82 -21.89
CA ASP A 95 2.62 -15.37 -23.06
C ASP A 95 1.15 -15.83 -23.03
N SER A 96 0.69 -16.40 -21.92
CA SER A 96 -0.68 -16.90 -21.81
C SER A 96 -1.68 -15.73 -21.78
N PRO A 97 -2.78 -15.79 -22.58
CA PRO A 97 -3.78 -14.73 -22.63
C PRO A 97 -4.59 -14.55 -21.34
N ILE A 98 -4.37 -15.41 -20.33
CA ILE A 98 -4.96 -15.27 -19.00
C ILE A 98 -4.36 -14.09 -18.21
N PHE A 99 -3.13 -13.67 -18.52
CA PHE A 99 -2.46 -12.57 -17.84
C PHE A 99 -2.71 -11.26 -18.58
N VAL A 100 -3.13 -10.23 -17.85
CA VAL A 100 -3.48 -8.93 -18.43
C VAL A 100 -2.24 -8.05 -18.51
N ASP A 101 -1.97 -7.52 -19.71
CA ASP A 101 -0.89 -6.56 -19.94
C ASP A 101 -1.37 -5.12 -19.73
N VAL A 102 -1.04 -4.55 -18.57
CA VAL A 102 -1.43 -3.19 -18.16
C VAL A 102 -0.27 -2.47 -17.45
N PRO A 103 -0.19 -1.12 -17.51
CA PRO A 103 0.86 -0.35 -16.83
C PRO A 103 0.85 -0.54 -15.31
N PHE A 104 2.03 -0.44 -14.65
CA PHE A 104 2.16 -0.71 -13.21
C PHE A 104 1.21 0.10 -12.31
N MET A 105 0.86 1.33 -12.71
CA MET A 105 -0.08 2.16 -11.94
C MET A 105 -1.50 1.55 -11.94
N ASP A 106 -1.93 0.99 -13.07
CA ASP A 106 -3.21 0.30 -13.18
C ASP A 106 -3.17 -1.02 -12.40
N GLN A 107 -2.05 -1.75 -12.47
CA GLN A 107 -1.83 -2.95 -11.65
C GLN A 107 -2.00 -2.65 -10.16
N MET A 108 -1.45 -1.53 -9.67
CA MET A 108 -1.60 -1.06 -8.29
C MET A 108 -3.06 -0.73 -7.95
N GLY A 109 -3.77 -0.05 -8.86
CA GLY A 109 -5.19 0.27 -8.72
C GLY A 109 -6.05 -0.98 -8.59
N TYR A 110 -5.91 -1.93 -9.51
CA TYR A 110 -6.64 -3.20 -9.50
C TYR A 110 -6.30 -4.04 -8.26
N THR A 111 -5.03 -4.12 -7.88
CA THR A 111 -4.60 -4.84 -6.68
C THR A 111 -5.26 -4.25 -5.43
N THR A 112 -5.33 -2.92 -5.33
CA THR A 112 -6.01 -2.25 -4.20
C THR A 112 -7.48 -2.65 -4.14
N LEU A 113 -8.21 -2.53 -5.26
CA LEU A 113 -9.65 -2.81 -5.32
C LEU A 113 -9.97 -4.28 -5.05
N LEU A 114 -9.23 -5.20 -5.65
CA LEU A 114 -9.42 -6.64 -5.43
C LEU A 114 -9.05 -7.04 -4.00
N THR A 115 -8.01 -6.43 -3.42
CA THR A 115 -7.69 -6.65 -2.00
C THR A 115 -8.81 -6.16 -1.10
N MET A 116 -9.36 -4.97 -1.36
CA MET A 116 -10.53 -4.46 -0.63
C MET A 116 -11.71 -5.42 -0.74
N LEU A 117 -11.98 -5.96 -1.93
CA LEU A 117 -13.04 -6.94 -2.14
C LEU A 117 -12.83 -8.20 -1.28
N VAL A 118 -11.60 -8.75 -1.24
CA VAL A 118 -11.27 -9.91 -0.39
C VAL A 118 -11.52 -9.59 1.09
N ILE A 119 -11.04 -8.44 1.57
CA ILE A 119 -11.25 -8.00 2.96
C ILE A 119 -12.75 -7.91 3.26
N ILE A 120 -13.51 -7.27 2.38
CA ILE A 120 -14.96 -7.10 2.52
C ILE A 120 -15.66 -8.46 2.61
N LEU A 121 -15.41 -9.36 1.66
CA LEU A 121 -16.05 -10.68 1.63
C LEU A 121 -15.75 -11.49 2.89
N VAL A 122 -14.48 -11.54 3.32
CA VAL A 122 -14.06 -12.30 4.51
C VAL A 122 -14.65 -11.68 5.78
N SER A 123 -14.62 -10.36 5.90
CA SER A 123 -15.16 -9.65 7.07
C SER A 123 -16.68 -9.77 7.18
N LEU A 124 -17.41 -9.66 6.07
CA LEU A 124 -18.86 -9.86 6.04
C LEU A 124 -19.24 -11.29 6.40
N ASN A 125 -18.51 -12.28 5.88
CA ASN A 125 -18.77 -13.69 6.19
C ASN A 125 -18.49 -14.00 7.67
N GLN A 126 -17.41 -13.44 8.23
CA GLN A 126 -17.04 -13.69 9.63
C GLN A 126 -18.05 -13.10 10.62
N ASN A 127 -18.42 -11.84 10.46
CA ASN A 127 -19.28 -11.14 11.43
C ASN A 127 -20.75 -11.06 10.97
N LYS A 128 -21.12 -11.77 9.89
CA LYS A 128 -22.46 -11.70 9.26
C LYS A 128 -22.92 -10.26 9.03
N GLY A 129 -21.98 -9.39 8.65
CA GLY A 129 -22.22 -7.96 8.43
C GLY A 129 -22.38 -7.10 9.68
N GLN A 130 -22.15 -7.61 10.88
CA GLN A 130 -22.11 -6.79 12.10
C GLN A 130 -20.85 -5.92 12.16
N VAL A 131 -20.93 -4.81 12.90
CA VAL A 131 -19.78 -3.94 13.17
C VAL A 131 -18.75 -4.70 14.01
N ASP A 132 -17.47 -4.60 13.65
CA ASP A 132 -16.41 -5.23 14.43
C ASP A 132 -16.22 -4.46 15.76
N PRO A 133 -16.07 -5.13 16.91
CA PRO A 133 -15.85 -4.46 18.19
C PRO A 133 -14.61 -3.57 18.25
N LYS A 134 -13.63 -3.78 17.35
CA LYS A 134 -12.42 -2.97 17.22
C LYS A 134 -12.53 -1.89 16.14
N GLY A 135 -13.69 -1.75 15.50
CA GLY A 135 -13.93 -0.75 14.47
C GLY A 135 -13.78 0.67 15.03
N ILE A 136 -13.10 1.55 14.27
CA ILE A 136 -12.85 2.92 14.70
C ILE A 136 -14.15 3.74 14.62
N PRO A 137 -14.61 4.34 15.73
CA PRO A 137 -15.79 5.20 15.71
C PRO A 137 -15.44 6.54 15.09
N LEU A 138 -15.64 6.68 13.78
CA LEU A 138 -15.55 7.97 13.11
C LEU A 138 -16.78 8.84 13.45
N SER A 139 -16.52 10.09 13.84
CA SER A 139 -17.50 11.16 14.00
C SER A 139 -17.23 12.27 12.99
N ASN A 140 -18.27 13.00 12.59
CA ASN A 140 -18.14 14.09 11.62
C ASN A 140 -17.26 15.24 12.12
N GLU A 141 -17.08 15.36 13.44
CA GLU A 141 -16.26 16.41 14.05
C GLU A 141 -14.78 16.23 13.78
N LEU A 142 -14.30 14.98 13.61
CA LEU A 142 -12.91 14.68 13.28
C LEU A 142 -12.47 15.25 11.93
N PHE A 143 -13.42 15.50 11.02
CA PHE A 143 -13.17 16.01 9.68
C PHE A 143 -13.41 17.51 9.55
N LYS A 144 -13.82 18.21 10.63
CA LYS A 144 -13.98 19.66 10.63
C LYS A 144 -12.60 20.33 10.56
N THR A 145 -12.42 21.16 9.54
CA THR A 145 -11.18 21.92 9.31
C THR A 145 -11.40 23.42 9.52
N SER A 146 -10.33 24.14 9.87
CA SER A 146 -10.42 25.60 10.07
C SER A 146 -10.61 26.34 8.74
N PRO A 147 -11.26 27.53 8.73
CA PRO A 147 -11.39 28.33 7.52
C PRO A 147 -10.06 28.67 6.85
N LYS A 148 -9.00 28.91 7.64
CA LYS A 148 -7.65 29.18 7.12
C LYS A 148 -7.07 28.00 6.34
N PHE A 149 -7.24 26.78 6.88
CA PHE A 149 -6.83 25.57 6.17
C PHE A 149 -7.60 25.41 4.85
N ASN A 150 -8.92 25.63 4.87
CA ASN A 150 -9.76 25.48 3.68
C ASN A 150 -9.36 26.44 2.55
N ILE A 151 -9.10 27.71 2.87
CA ILE A 151 -8.63 28.69 1.89
C ILE A 151 -7.30 28.23 1.25
N GLY A 152 -6.36 27.74 2.06
CA GLY A 152 -5.09 27.20 1.56
C GLY A 152 -5.27 25.97 0.67
N ALA A 153 -6.17 25.05 1.05
CA ALA A 153 -6.46 23.86 0.25
C ALA A 153 -7.09 24.22 -1.11
N PHE A 154 -8.05 25.16 -1.13
CA PHE A 154 -8.63 25.65 -2.40
C PHE A 154 -7.60 26.34 -3.28
N ALA A 155 -6.73 27.17 -2.71
CA ALA A 155 -5.65 27.80 -3.47
C ALA A 155 -4.72 26.74 -4.11
N ALA A 156 -4.31 25.72 -3.36
CA ALA A 156 -3.51 24.62 -3.89
C ALA A 156 -4.23 23.84 -5.00
N MET A 157 -5.52 23.52 -4.83
CA MET A 157 -6.31 22.84 -5.86
C MET A 157 -6.43 23.68 -7.14
N ILE A 158 -6.64 25.00 -7.04
CA ILE A 158 -6.71 25.90 -8.20
C ILE A 158 -5.37 25.96 -8.93
N ILE A 159 -4.25 26.04 -8.20
CA ILE A 159 -2.91 26.02 -8.79
C ILE A 159 -2.69 24.72 -9.57
N ILE A 160 -2.99 23.56 -8.95
CA ILE A 160 -2.84 22.26 -9.60
C ILE A 160 -3.74 22.17 -10.84
N ALA A 161 -5.03 22.51 -10.73
CA ALA A 161 -5.97 22.49 -11.85
C ALA A 161 -5.51 23.40 -13.01
N THR A 162 -4.99 24.57 -12.70
CA THR A 162 -4.45 25.51 -13.69
C THR A 162 -3.23 24.94 -14.41
N ILE A 163 -2.27 24.36 -13.66
CA ILE A 163 -1.10 23.71 -14.25
C ILE A 163 -1.54 22.59 -15.20
N TYR A 164 -2.42 21.69 -14.75
CA TYR A 164 -2.92 20.61 -15.59
C TYR A 164 -3.66 21.13 -16.83
N ALA A 165 -4.50 22.16 -16.71
CA ALA A 165 -5.24 22.72 -17.84
C ALA A 165 -4.33 23.43 -18.87
N LEU A 166 -3.30 24.14 -18.42
CA LEU A 166 -2.36 24.84 -19.32
C LEU A 166 -1.48 23.87 -20.11
N PHE A 167 -1.05 22.77 -19.47
CA PHE A 167 -0.18 21.75 -20.08
C PHE A 167 -0.95 20.56 -20.68
N TRP A 168 -2.28 20.65 -20.81
CA TRP A 168 -3.14 19.58 -21.36
C TRP A 168 -2.99 19.36 -22.88
N ASN A 169 -2.16 20.16 -23.55
CA ASN A 169 -1.95 20.05 -25.00
C ASN A 169 -0.87 19.02 -25.36
#